data_AF-A0A8B9UW64-F1
#
_entry.id   AF-A0A8B9UW64-F1
#
_cell.length_a   1.000
_cell.length_b   1.000
_cell.length_c   1.000
_cell.angle_alpha   90.00
_cell.angle_beta   90.00
_cell.angle_gamma   90.00
#
_symmetry.space_group_name_H-M   'P 1'
#
loop_
_entity.id
_entity.type
_entity.pdbx_description
1 polymer ?
#
loop_
_entity_poly.entity_id
_entity_poly.type
_entity_poly.pdbx_seq_one_letter_code
_entity_poly.pdbx_strand_id
1 'polypeptide(L)'
;QDPWEWCQAEAGEVQAGHQEELSRQQERHYRLLSELQALVKALPSSCQQRLSYTTLSDLALALLDGTVFEIVQGLLEIQHLTEKNLYSQRLKLHSEHRGLKQELFHRHKEAQQCCRPHNLPILRAAQQREMEAVEQRIREEQRMMDEKIVLELDQKVIDQQSTLEKAGVSGFYITTNPQELTLQMNLLELIRKLQQKESESEKAFS
;
A
#
# COMPACT_ATOMS: atom_id res chain seq x y z
N GLN A 1 -2.64 -23.67 -58.69
CA GLN A 1 -2.54 -23.48 -57.23
C GLN A 1 -3.94 -23.35 -56.73
N ASP A 2 -4.40 -24.33 -55.95
CA ASP A 2 -5.78 -24.40 -55.48
C ASP A 2 -5.95 -23.45 -54.27
N PRO A 3 -6.83 -22.44 -54.33
CA PRO A 3 -7.03 -21.49 -53.23
C PRO A 3 -7.43 -22.17 -51.90
N TRP A 4 -8.02 -23.37 -51.99
CA TRP A 4 -8.48 -24.16 -50.86
C TRP A 4 -7.35 -24.85 -50.09
N GLU A 5 -6.23 -25.18 -50.74
CA GLU A 5 -5.06 -25.77 -50.06
C GLU A 5 -4.36 -24.73 -49.18
N TRP A 6 -4.32 -23.47 -49.61
CA TRP A 6 -3.78 -22.36 -48.82
C TRP A 6 -4.62 -22.10 -47.57
N CYS A 7 -5.95 -22.03 -47.70
CA CYS A 7 -6.84 -21.86 -46.54
C CYS A 7 -6.77 -23.03 -45.55
N GLN A 8 -6.56 -24.27 -46.01
CA GLN A 8 -6.41 -25.44 -45.14
C GLN A 8 -5.05 -25.46 -44.43
N ALA A 9 -3.98 -25.08 -45.11
CA ALA A 9 -2.66 -24.93 -44.50
C ALA A 9 -2.65 -23.80 -43.45
N GLU A 10 -3.24 -22.66 -43.78
CA GLU A 10 -3.35 -21.49 -42.89
C GLU A 10 -4.24 -21.80 -41.67
N ALA A 11 -5.34 -22.54 -41.85
CA ALA A 11 -6.16 -23.03 -40.72
C ALA A 11 -5.42 -24.04 -39.83
N GLY A 12 -4.58 -24.91 -40.41
CA GLY A 12 -3.75 -25.86 -39.68
C GLY A 12 -2.63 -25.18 -38.88
N GLU A 13 -1.99 -24.15 -39.45
CA GLU A 13 -0.98 -23.33 -38.76
C GLU A 13 -1.60 -22.53 -37.61
N VAL A 14 -2.79 -21.96 -37.80
CA VAL A 14 -3.52 -21.24 -36.73
C VAL A 14 -3.94 -22.18 -35.59
N GLN A 15 -4.39 -23.40 -35.91
CA GLN A 15 -4.73 -24.41 -34.88
C GLN A 15 -3.49 -24.91 -34.11
N ALA A 16 -2.37 -25.14 -34.81
CA ALA A 16 -1.11 -25.54 -34.18
C ALA A 16 -0.57 -24.44 -33.24
N GLY A 17 -0.60 -23.18 -33.69
CA GLY A 17 -0.18 -22.03 -32.88
C GLY A 17 -1.05 -21.84 -31.62
N HIS A 18 -2.38 -22.04 -31.73
CA HIS A 18 -3.28 -21.97 -30.58
C HIS A 18 -2.99 -23.07 -29.55
N GLN A 19 -2.66 -24.28 -30.01
CA GLN A 19 -2.39 -25.41 -29.14
C GLN A 19 -1.01 -25.32 -28.44
N GLU A 20 -0.01 -24.73 -29.10
CA GLU A 20 1.27 -24.36 -28.46
C GLU A 20 1.08 -23.28 -27.39
N GLU A 21 0.29 -22.24 -27.67
CA GLU A 21 0.03 -21.17 -26.71
C GLU A 21 -0.68 -21.69 -25.46
N LEU A 22 -1.72 -22.52 -25.63
CA LEU A 22 -2.39 -23.20 -24.52
C LEU A 22 -1.43 -24.06 -23.70
N SER A 23 -0.50 -24.76 -24.34
CA SER A 23 0.49 -25.59 -23.65
C SER A 23 1.48 -24.74 -22.85
N ARG A 24 1.92 -23.60 -23.41
CA ARG A 24 2.81 -22.65 -22.70
C ARG A 24 2.13 -22.01 -21.51
N GLN A 25 0.88 -21.60 -21.65
CA GLN A 25 0.10 -21.04 -20.53
C GLN A 25 -0.13 -22.08 -19.44
N GLN A 26 -0.43 -23.33 -19.82
CA GLN A 26 -0.62 -24.41 -18.87
C GLN A 26 0.69 -24.75 -18.14
N GLU A 27 1.82 -24.76 -18.83
CA GLU A 27 3.13 -24.94 -18.20
C GLU A 27 3.46 -23.80 -17.22
N ARG A 28 3.21 -22.54 -17.62
CA ARG A 28 3.38 -21.37 -16.75
C ARG A 28 2.47 -21.46 -15.51
N HIS A 29 1.21 -21.86 -15.69
CA HIS A 29 0.25 -22.04 -14.59
C HIS A 29 0.76 -23.07 -13.58
N TYR A 30 1.21 -24.24 -14.03
CA TYR A 30 1.75 -25.27 -13.16
C TYR A 30 3.01 -24.81 -12.41
N ARG A 31 3.89 -24.06 -13.08
CA ARG A 31 5.09 -23.48 -12.43
C ARG A 31 4.68 -22.49 -11.31
N LEU A 32 3.82 -21.52 -11.62
CA LEU A 32 3.33 -20.54 -10.65
C LEU A 32 2.62 -21.20 -9.46
N LEU A 33 1.76 -22.18 -9.73
CA LEU A 33 1.05 -22.92 -8.69
C LEU A 33 2.00 -23.71 -7.78
N SER A 34 3.01 -24.37 -8.36
CA SER A 34 4.03 -25.09 -7.60
C SER A 34 4.82 -24.15 -6.68
N GLU A 35 5.18 -22.97 -7.19
CA GLU A 35 5.86 -21.94 -6.39
C GLU A 35 4.97 -21.38 -5.28
N LEU A 36 3.70 -21.09 -5.57
CA LEU A 36 2.71 -20.68 -4.55
C LEU A 36 2.62 -21.71 -3.43
N GLN A 37 2.48 -22.99 -3.77
CA GLN A 37 2.41 -24.07 -2.77
C GLN A 37 3.69 -24.16 -1.94
N ALA A 38 4.86 -23.96 -2.54
CA ALA A 38 6.12 -23.93 -1.82
C ALA A 38 6.19 -22.73 -0.83
N LEU A 39 5.73 -21.56 -1.26
CA LEU A 39 5.68 -20.37 -0.42
C LEU A 39 4.67 -20.53 0.73
N VAL A 40 3.50 -21.14 0.47
CA VAL A 40 2.48 -21.41 1.50
C VAL A 40 3.00 -22.37 2.57
N LYS A 41 3.78 -23.39 2.20
CA LYS A 41 4.41 -24.31 3.17
C LYS A 41 5.36 -23.62 4.14
N ALA A 42 5.91 -22.46 3.77
CA ALA A 42 6.77 -21.66 4.64
C ALA A 42 6.00 -20.74 5.60
N LEU A 43 4.67 -20.61 5.45
CA LEU A 43 3.81 -19.80 6.33
C LEU A 43 3.42 -20.56 7.61
N PRO A 44 3.01 -19.87 8.69
CA PRO A 44 2.42 -20.49 9.87
C PRO A 44 1.19 -21.34 9.54
N SER A 45 0.96 -22.41 10.30
CA SER A 45 -0.13 -23.38 10.06
C SER A 45 -1.53 -22.75 10.06
N SER A 46 -1.76 -21.70 10.86
CA SER A 46 -3.00 -20.93 10.87
C SER A 46 -3.30 -20.25 9.53
N CYS A 47 -2.26 -19.82 8.80
CA CYS A 47 -2.39 -19.21 7.48
C CYS A 47 -2.62 -20.27 6.40
N GLN A 48 -1.91 -21.41 6.49
CA GLN A 48 -2.02 -22.51 5.54
C GLN A 48 -3.45 -23.06 5.44
N GLN A 49 -4.13 -23.22 6.57
CA GLN A 49 -5.48 -23.78 6.62
C GLN A 49 -6.54 -22.91 5.91
N ARG A 50 -6.26 -21.63 5.73
CA ARG A 50 -7.18 -20.69 5.07
C ARG A 50 -6.94 -20.57 3.56
N LEU A 51 -5.84 -21.12 3.06
CA LEU A 51 -5.47 -21.10 1.65
C LEU A 51 -5.78 -22.46 1.03
N SER A 52 -6.96 -22.59 0.43
CA SER A 52 -7.34 -23.81 -0.28
C SER A 52 -6.57 -23.94 -1.60
N TYR A 53 -6.49 -25.17 -2.11
CA TYR A 53 -5.94 -25.43 -3.44
C TYR A 53 -6.64 -24.61 -4.53
N THR A 54 -7.98 -24.47 -4.44
CA THR A 54 -8.77 -23.71 -5.41
C THR A 54 -8.34 -22.24 -5.42
N THR A 55 -8.21 -21.60 -4.26
CA THR A 55 -7.75 -20.21 -4.16
C THR A 55 -6.35 -20.03 -4.74
N LEU A 56 -5.43 -20.98 -4.52
CA LEU A 56 -4.08 -20.90 -5.09
C LEU A 56 -4.09 -21.11 -6.61
N SER A 57 -4.94 -22.00 -7.12
CA SER A 57 -5.10 -22.24 -8.55
C SER A 57 -5.68 -21.02 -9.26
N ASP A 58 -6.72 -20.41 -8.68
CA ASP A 58 -7.36 -19.21 -9.23
C ASP A 58 -6.41 -18.01 -9.18
N LEU A 59 -5.65 -17.86 -8.10
CA LEU A 59 -4.59 -16.87 -8.01
C LEU A 59 -3.51 -17.07 -9.06
N ALA A 60 -3.04 -18.31 -9.28
CA ALA A 60 -2.05 -18.60 -10.31
C ALA A 60 -2.56 -18.24 -11.72
N LEU A 61 -3.84 -18.45 -12.00
CA LEU A 61 -4.47 -18.02 -13.27
C LEU A 61 -4.46 -16.51 -13.41
N ALA A 62 -4.81 -15.76 -12.36
CA ALA A 62 -4.82 -14.30 -12.36
C ALA A 62 -3.42 -13.68 -12.56
N LEU A 63 -2.35 -14.42 -12.21
CA LEU A 63 -0.96 -13.97 -12.35
C LEU A 63 -0.33 -14.31 -13.72
N LEU A 64 -1.03 -15.04 -14.59
CA LEU A 64 -0.46 -15.59 -15.83
C LEU A 64 -0.01 -14.54 -16.84
N ASP A 65 -0.63 -13.37 -16.88
CA ASP A 65 -0.32 -12.32 -17.85
C ASP A 65 0.71 -11.30 -17.33
N GLY A 66 1.00 -11.34 -16.03
CA GLY A 66 1.88 -10.40 -15.34
C GLY A 66 1.24 -9.05 -14.99
N THR A 67 0.03 -8.76 -15.48
CA THR A 67 -0.69 -7.49 -15.23
C THR A 67 -0.89 -7.26 -13.74
N VAL A 68 -1.24 -8.32 -13.00
CA VAL A 68 -1.45 -8.22 -11.54
C VAL A 68 -0.15 -7.86 -10.79
N PHE A 69 1.02 -8.31 -11.26
CA PHE A 69 2.30 -7.92 -10.66
C PHE A 69 2.58 -6.43 -10.84
N GLU A 70 2.28 -5.88 -12.02
CA GLU A 70 2.41 -4.45 -12.29
C GLU A 70 1.43 -3.64 -11.44
N ILE A 71 0.18 -4.10 -11.31
CA ILE A 71 -0.83 -3.47 -10.45
C ILE A 71 -0.35 -3.43 -9.00
N VAL A 72 0.10 -4.56 -8.46
CA VAL A 72 0.59 -4.64 -7.06
C VAL A 72 1.80 -3.73 -6.85
N GLN A 73 2.71 -3.66 -7.82
CA GLN A 73 3.86 -2.76 -7.75
C GLN A 73 3.43 -1.29 -7.78
N GLY A 74 2.52 -0.91 -8.67
CA GLY A 74 1.97 0.45 -8.73
C GLY A 74 1.23 0.84 -7.45
N LEU A 75 0.44 -0.07 -6.86
CA LEU A 75 -0.24 0.16 -5.58
C LEU A 75 0.75 0.38 -4.44
N LEU A 76 1.88 -0.36 -4.42
CA LEU A 76 2.95 -0.19 -3.43
C LEU A 76 3.64 1.17 -3.58
N GLU A 77 3.90 1.61 -4.80
CA GLU A 77 4.50 2.93 -5.06
C GLU A 77 3.57 4.07 -4.62
N ILE A 78 2.28 3.97 -4.95
CA ILE A 78 1.26 4.92 -4.51
C ILE A 78 1.18 4.96 -2.97
N GLN A 79 1.24 3.80 -2.31
CA GLN A 79 1.28 3.71 -0.86
C GLN A 79 2.49 4.44 -0.28
N HIS A 80 3.71 4.11 -0.72
CA HIS A 80 4.93 4.74 -0.23
C HIS A 80 4.93 6.26 -0.44
N LEU A 81 4.46 6.73 -1.61
CA LEU A 81 4.36 8.16 -1.89
C LEU A 81 3.37 8.85 -0.93
N THR A 82 2.21 8.21 -0.68
CA THR A 82 1.19 8.72 0.24
C THR A 82 1.73 8.81 1.66
N GLU A 83 2.33 7.73 2.16
CA GLU A 83 2.93 7.66 3.51
C GLU A 83 4.02 8.73 3.69
N LYS A 84 4.90 8.89 2.69
CA LYS A 84 5.95 9.91 2.70
C LYS A 84 5.36 11.32 2.74
N ASN A 85 4.29 11.58 1.98
CA ASN A 85 3.61 12.86 1.96
C ASN A 85 2.94 13.18 3.31
N LEU A 86 2.21 12.21 3.89
CA LEU A 86 1.57 12.35 5.20
C LEU A 86 2.59 12.59 6.32
N TYR A 87 3.69 11.83 6.32
CA TYR A 87 4.79 12.02 7.25
C TYR A 87 5.41 13.41 7.13
N SER A 88 5.64 13.88 5.90
CA SER A 88 6.21 15.21 5.64
C SER A 88 5.28 16.33 6.11
N GLN A 89 3.96 16.19 5.89
CA GLN A 89 2.96 17.13 6.41
C GLN A 89 2.98 17.18 7.94
N ARG A 90 3.05 16.02 8.60
CA ARG A 90 3.17 15.90 10.06
C ARG A 90 4.40 16.57 10.62
N LEU A 91 5.55 16.34 9.98
CA LEU A 91 6.80 16.96 10.38
C LEU A 91 6.75 18.48 10.21
N LYS A 92 6.16 18.97 9.11
CA LYS A 92 6.00 20.40 8.86
C LYS A 92 5.15 21.06 9.94
N LEU A 93 3.99 20.50 10.28
CA LEU A 93 3.13 21.04 11.34
C LEU A 93 3.88 21.11 12.69
N HIS A 94 4.62 20.05 13.03
CA HIS A 94 5.41 20.04 14.26
C HIS A 94 6.51 21.11 14.27
N SER A 95 7.14 21.37 13.11
CA SER A 95 8.13 22.44 12.99
C SER A 95 7.51 23.83 13.15
N GLU A 96 6.31 24.05 12.59
CA GLU A 96 5.55 25.30 12.71
C GLU A 96 5.14 25.54 14.17
N HIS A 97 4.67 24.51 14.89
CA HIS A 97 4.37 24.57 16.32
C HIS A 97 5.58 24.93 17.18
N ARG A 98 6.74 24.35 16.88
CA ARG A 98 7.99 24.69 17.56
C ARG A 98 8.37 26.16 17.33
N GLY A 99 8.28 26.63 16.09
CA GLY A 99 8.53 28.03 15.74
C GLY A 99 7.58 28.98 16.46
N LEU A 100 6.29 28.67 16.49
CA LEU A 100 5.26 29.45 17.18
C LEU A 100 5.56 29.60 18.68
N LYS A 101 5.93 28.50 19.36
CA LYS A 101 6.29 28.55 20.78
C LYS A 101 7.55 29.39 21.04
N GLN A 102 8.54 29.29 20.17
CA GLN A 102 9.77 30.09 20.28
C GLN A 102 9.51 31.58 20.11
N GLU A 103 8.73 31.95 19.10
CA GLU A 103 8.33 33.34 18.83
C GLU A 103 7.53 33.92 20.00
N LEU A 104 6.55 33.15 20.51
CA LEU A 104 5.76 33.57 21.66
C LEU A 104 6.63 33.80 22.91
N PHE A 105 7.54 32.87 23.18
CA PHE A 105 8.48 32.99 24.30
C PHE A 105 9.38 34.23 24.16
N HIS A 106 9.87 34.51 22.95
CA HIS A 106 10.68 35.69 22.68
C HIS A 106 9.90 36.98 22.94
N ARG A 107 8.71 37.10 22.37
CA ARG A 107 7.79 38.23 22.60
C ARG A 107 7.46 38.41 24.09
N HIS A 108 7.21 37.32 24.81
CA HIS A 108 6.93 37.38 26.24
C HIS A 108 8.11 37.93 27.02
N LYS A 109 9.32 37.48 26.70
CA LYS A 109 10.57 37.94 27.33
C LYS A 109 10.82 39.43 27.06
N GLU A 110 10.65 39.89 25.83
CA GLU A 110 10.80 41.31 25.47
C GLU A 110 9.78 42.19 26.20
N ALA A 111 8.50 41.79 26.23
CA ALA A 111 7.46 42.52 26.93
C ALA A 111 7.73 42.64 28.44
N GLN A 112 8.32 41.61 29.05
CA GLN A 112 8.71 41.65 30.47
C GLN A 112 9.86 42.63 30.74
N GLN A 113 10.81 42.79 29.81
CA GLN A 113 11.95 43.71 29.98
C GLN A 113 11.52 45.18 30.00
N CYS A 114 10.49 45.53 29.23
CA CYS A 114 9.98 46.90 29.14
C CYS A 114 8.86 47.21 30.16
N CYS A 115 8.45 46.23 30.98
CA CYS A 115 7.32 46.36 31.88
C CYS A 115 7.70 47.02 33.22
N ARG A 116 6.82 47.86 33.78
CA ARG A 116 7.00 48.41 35.13
C ARG A 116 6.81 47.31 36.19
N PRO A 117 7.58 47.31 37.31
CA PRO A 117 7.54 46.24 38.31
C PRO A 117 6.16 45.91 38.89
N HIS A 118 5.31 46.91 39.09
CA HIS A 118 3.96 46.72 39.63
C HIS A 118 2.98 46.08 38.63
N ASN A 119 3.21 46.21 37.32
CA ASN A 119 2.38 45.60 36.29
C ASN A 119 2.84 44.18 35.91
N LEU A 120 4.05 43.81 36.32
CA LEU A 120 4.67 42.54 35.97
C LEU A 120 3.85 41.29 36.38
N PRO A 121 3.19 41.24 37.56
CA PRO A 121 2.36 40.09 37.92
C PRO A 121 1.16 39.91 36.99
N ILE A 122 0.50 41.02 36.63
CA ILE A 122 -0.67 41.02 35.72
C ILE A 122 -0.23 40.58 34.32
N LEU A 123 0.89 41.11 33.84
CA LEU A 123 1.47 40.72 32.55
C LEU A 123 1.83 39.24 32.52
N ARG A 124 2.50 38.71 33.54
CA ARG A 124 2.84 37.28 33.63
C ARG A 124 1.59 36.39 33.64
N ALA A 125 0.54 36.79 34.36
CA ALA A 125 -0.72 36.06 34.35
C ALA A 125 -1.43 36.08 32.98
N ALA A 126 -1.29 37.17 32.21
CA ALA A 126 -1.78 37.22 30.83
C ALA A 126 -0.95 36.33 29.89
N GLN A 127 0.37 36.39 29.99
CA GLN A 127 1.29 35.57 29.20
C GLN A 127 1.13 34.07 29.46
N GLN A 128 0.92 33.68 30.71
CA GLN A 128 0.64 32.29 31.08
C GLN A 128 -0.64 31.78 30.42
N ARG A 129 -1.72 32.58 30.45
CA ARG A 129 -2.98 32.23 29.75
C ARG A 129 -2.81 32.15 28.24
N GLU A 130 -2.01 33.04 27.65
CA GLU A 130 -1.70 33.00 26.21
C GLU A 130 -0.91 31.73 25.85
N MET A 131 0.09 31.34 26.66
CA MET A 131 0.83 30.10 26.48
C MET A 131 -0.09 28.88 26.56
N GLU A 132 -0.94 28.81 27.59
CA GLU A 132 -1.90 27.72 27.75
C GLU A 132 -2.86 27.60 26.55
N ALA A 133 -3.38 28.74 26.05
CA ALA A 133 -4.23 28.76 24.88
C ALA A 133 -3.51 28.24 23.62
N VAL A 134 -2.25 28.65 23.40
CA VAL A 134 -1.43 28.16 22.28
C VAL A 134 -1.15 26.67 22.42
N GLU A 135 -0.87 26.18 23.63
CA GLU A 135 -0.64 24.75 23.86
C GLU A 135 -1.89 23.90 23.67
N GLN A 136 -3.07 24.42 23.99
CA GLN A 136 -4.32 23.73 23.68
C GLN A 136 -4.55 23.68 22.18
N ARG A 137 -4.39 24.80 21.48
CA ARG A 137 -4.51 24.85 20.02
C ARG A 137 -3.56 23.89 19.31
N ILE A 138 -2.28 23.85 19.73
CA ILE A 138 -1.28 22.91 19.19
C ILE A 138 -1.73 21.46 19.37
N ARG A 139 -2.24 21.10 20.55
CA ARG A 139 -2.76 19.75 20.83
C ARG A 139 -3.95 19.39 19.95
N GLU A 140 -4.86 20.32 19.75
CA GLU A 140 -6.03 20.13 18.87
C GLU A 140 -5.62 19.94 17.42
N GLU A 141 -4.72 20.79 16.91
CA GLU A 141 -4.20 20.69 15.54
C GLU A 141 -3.45 19.36 15.31
N GLN A 142 -2.65 18.91 16.29
CA GLN A 142 -1.99 17.60 16.24
C GLN A 142 -3.00 16.45 16.21
N ARG A 143 -4.03 16.50 17.07
CA ARG A 143 -5.08 15.48 17.09
C ARG A 143 -5.82 15.39 15.76
N MET A 144 -6.22 16.54 15.21
CA MET A 144 -6.92 16.64 13.93
C MET A 144 -6.09 16.08 12.79
N MET A 145 -4.78 16.34 12.79
CA MET A 145 -3.88 15.82 11.77
C MET A 145 -3.68 14.31 11.91
N ASP A 146 -3.49 13.79 13.12
CA ASP A 146 -3.32 12.36 13.35
C ASP A 146 -4.60 11.58 12.96
N GLU A 147 -5.79 12.12 13.27
CA GLU A 147 -7.09 11.58 12.82
C GLU A 147 -7.19 11.58 11.28
N LYS A 148 -6.81 12.68 10.64
CA LYS A 148 -6.77 12.79 9.18
C LYS A 148 -5.83 11.74 8.57
N ILE A 149 -4.65 11.53 9.14
CA ILE A 149 -3.67 10.54 8.66
C ILE A 149 -4.30 9.13 8.70
N VAL A 150 -4.93 8.76 9.81
CA VAL A 150 -5.59 7.44 9.93
C VAL A 150 -6.67 7.27 8.87
N LEU A 151 -7.54 8.27 8.69
CA LEU A 151 -8.61 8.22 7.68
C LEU A 151 -8.07 8.10 6.25
N GLU A 152 -6.99 8.82 5.91
CA GLU A 152 -6.36 8.71 4.60
C GLU A 152 -5.73 7.32 4.39
N LEU A 153 -5.11 6.74 5.41
CA LEU A 153 -4.55 5.39 5.33
C LEU A 153 -5.64 4.32 5.20
N ASP A 154 -6.74 4.43 5.96
CA ASP A 154 -7.89 3.53 5.84
C ASP A 154 -8.50 3.59 4.45
N GLN A 155 -8.65 4.80 3.89
CA GLN A 155 -9.12 4.96 2.52
C GLN A 155 -8.17 4.30 1.51
N LYS A 156 -6.85 4.37 1.71
CA LYS A 156 -5.88 3.68 0.85
C LYS A 156 -6.04 2.16 0.89
N VAL A 157 -6.32 1.57 2.05
CA VAL A 157 -6.61 0.14 2.16
C VAL A 157 -7.85 -0.23 1.34
N ILE A 158 -8.92 0.57 1.43
CA ILE A 158 -10.15 0.36 0.66
C ILE A 158 -9.88 0.46 -0.85
N ASP A 159 -9.12 1.48 -1.28
CA ASP A 159 -8.76 1.69 -2.69
C ASP A 159 -7.94 0.52 -3.25
N GLN A 160 -6.97 0.01 -2.46
CA GLN A 160 -6.15 -1.14 -2.81
C GLN A 160 -6.99 -2.41 -2.94
N GLN A 161 -7.86 -2.69 -1.95
CA GLN A 161 -8.78 -3.83 -2.00
C GLN A 161 -9.68 -3.76 -3.22
N SER A 162 -10.29 -2.60 -3.50
CA SER A 162 -11.18 -2.41 -4.65
C SER A 162 -10.45 -2.58 -5.98
N THR A 163 -9.23 -2.08 -6.09
CA THR A 163 -8.40 -2.22 -7.30
C THR A 163 -8.08 -3.69 -7.57
N LEU A 164 -7.67 -4.45 -6.55
CA LEU A 164 -7.33 -5.87 -6.68
C LEU A 164 -8.55 -6.74 -6.96
N GLU A 165 -9.70 -6.43 -6.34
CA GLU A 165 -10.98 -7.08 -6.65
C GLU A 165 -11.37 -6.86 -8.11
N LYS A 166 -11.27 -5.63 -8.62
CA LYS A 166 -11.57 -5.29 -10.02
C LYS A 166 -10.58 -5.90 -11.02
N ALA A 167 -9.34 -6.11 -10.60
CA ALA A 167 -8.33 -6.81 -11.38
C ALA A 167 -8.56 -8.34 -11.40
N GLY A 168 -9.59 -8.85 -10.71
CA GLY A 168 -9.93 -10.26 -10.69
C GLY A 168 -9.03 -11.10 -9.78
N VAL A 169 -8.28 -10.48 -8.87
CA VAL A 169 -7.40 -11.21 -7.95
C VAL A 169 -8.23 -11.92 -6.90
N SER A 170 -8.18 -13.26 -6.89
CA SER A 170 -8.96 -14.08 -5.98
C SER A 170 -8.64 -13.80 -4.51
N GLY A 171 -9.68 -13.72 -3.67
CA GLY A 171 -9.55 -13.45 -2.24
C GLY A 171 -9.53 -11.96 -1.84
N PHE A 172 -9.56 -11.05 -2.82
CA PHE A 172 -9.68 -9.61 -2.57
C PHE A 172 -11.12 -9.13 -2.73
N TYR A 173 -11.56 -8.37 -1.73
CA TYR A 173 -12.84 -7.66 -1.65
C TYR A 173 -12.74 -6.65 -0.51
N ILE A 174 -13.58 -5.63 -0.51
CA ILE A 174 -13.57 -4.63 0.56
C ILE A 174 -14.03 -5.28 1.87
N THR A 175 -13.18 -5.23 2.90
CA THR A 175 -13.47 -5.82 4.21
C THR A 175 -12.71 -5.12 5.33
N THR A 176 -13.34 -5.05 6.50
CA THR A 176 -12.74 -4.57 7.76
C THR A 176 -12.58 -5.71 8.77
N ASN A 177 -12.95 -6.94 8.42
CA ASN A 177 -12.78 -8.09 9.30
C ASN A 177 -11.27 -8.38 9.47
N PRO A 178 -10.72 -8.38 10.70
CA PRO A 178 -9.30 -8.60 10.94
C PRO A 178 -8.76 -9.92 10.39
N GLN A 179 -9.58 -10.97 10.39
CA GLN A 179 -9.20 -12.26 9.84
C GLN A 179 -9.06 -12.15 8.32
N GLU A 180 -10.02 -11.54 7.64
CA GLU A 180 -9.98 -11.37 6.18
C GLU A 180 -8.86 -10.43 5.73
N LEU A 181 -8.61 -9.35 6.49
CA LEU A 181 -7.45 -8.49 6.27
C LEU A 181 -6.14 -9.27 6.36
N THR A 182 -5.99 -10.13 7.38
CA THR A 182 -4.81 -10.98 7.52
C THR A 182 -4.64 -11.91 6.33
N LEU A 183 -5.74 -12.49 5.82
CA LEU A 183 -5.71 -13.35 4.64
C LEU A 183 -5.25 -12.58 3.40
N GLN A 184 -5.84 -11.41 3.14
CA GLN A 184 -5.47 -10.55 2.01
C GLN A 184 -4.01 -10.11 2.08
N MET A 185 -3.47 -9.84 3.28
CA MET A 185 -2.05 -9.50 3.44
C MET A 185 -1.13 -10.67 3.16
N ASN A 186 -1.50 -11.88 3.59
CA ASN A 186 -0.76 -13.09 3.22
C ASN A 186 -0.78 -13.31 1.70
N LEU A 187 -1.92 -13.09 1.02
CA LEU A 187 -2.03 -13.20 -0.43
C LEU A 187 -1.13 -12.17 -1.14
N LEU A 188 -1.13 -10.90 -0.70
CA LEU A 188 -0.21 -9.89 -1.23
C LEU A 188 1.26 -10.28 -1.05
N GLU A 189 1.61 -10.83 0.12
CA GLU A 189 2.98 -11.28 0.36
C GLU A 189 3.40 -12.42 -0.58
N LEU A 190 2.49 -13.37 -0.86
CA LEU A 190 2.72 -14.44 -1.83
C LEU A 190 2.95 -13.88 -3.23
N ILE A 191 2.08 -12.97 -3.69
CA ILE A 191 2.20 -12.32 -5.01
C ILE A 191 3.56 -11.61 -5.12
N ARG A 192 3.97 -10.86 -4.09
CA ARG A 192 5.26 -10.15 -4.09
C ARG A 192 6.46 -11.10 -4.09
N LYS A 193 6.41 -12.19 -3.33
CA LYS A 193 7.49 -13.19 -3.31
C LYS A 193 7.64 -13.92 -4.65
N LEU A 194 6.52 -14.20 -5.34
CA LEU A 194 6.56 -14.73 -6.69
C LEU A 194 7.20 -13.75 -7.68
N GLN A 195 6.77 -12.49 -7.64
CA GLN A 195 7.33 -11.44 -8.50
C GLN A 195 8.85 -11.33 -8.35
N GLN A 196 9.35 -11.42 -7.11
CA GLN A 196 10.80 -11.42 -6.83
C GLN A 196 11.50 -12.61 -7.49
N LYS A 197 10.93 -13.82 -7.38
CA LYS A 197 11.50 -15.03 -8.00
C LYS A 197 11.49 -15.01 -9.52
N GLU A 198 10.42 -14.50 -10.14
CA GLU A 198 10.38 -14.29 -11.60
C GLU A 198 11.50 -13.32 -12.03
N SER A 199 11.66 -12.19 -11.32
CA SER A 199 12.69 -11.20 -11.63
C SER A 199 14.14 -11.70 -11.41
N GLU A 200 14.36 -12.59 -10.43
CA GLU A 200 15.66 -13.22 -10.18
C GLU A 200 16.00 -14.24 -11.26
N SER A 201 15.01 -14.99 -11.73
CA SER A 201 15.16 -15.94 -12.82
C SER A 201 15.53 -15.22 -14.12
N GLU A 202 14.86 -14.12 -14.47
CA GLU A 202 15.19 -13.32 -15.66
C GLU A 202 16.61 -12.73 -15.63
N LYS A 203 17.07 -12.29 -14.46
CA LYS A 203 18.44 -11.78 -14.27
C LYS A 203 19.52 -12.85 -14.29
N ALA A 204 19.20 -14.10 -13.93
CA ALA A 204 20.15 -15.21 -13.98
C ALA A 204 20.40 -15.71 -15.41
N PHE A 205 19.53 -15.37 -16.36
CA PHE A 205 19.61 -15.74 -17.76
C PHE A 205 19.99 -14.58 -18.71
N SER A 206 20.17 -13.35 -18.20
CA SER A 206 20.74 -12.19 -18.92
C SER A 206 22.22 -11.98 -18.57
#